data_AF-A0A0B1SR80-F1
#
_entry.id   AF-A0A0B1SR80-F1
#
_cell.length_a   1.000
_cell.length_b   1.000
_cell.length_c   1.000
_cell.angle_alpha   90.00
_cell.angle_beta   90.00
_cell.angle_gamma   90.00
#
_symmetry.space_group_name_H-M   'P 1'
#
loop_
_entity.id
_entity.type
_entity.pdbx_description
1 polymer ?
#
loop_
_entity_poly.entity_id
_entity_poly.type
_entity_poly.pdbx_seq_one_letter_code
_entity_poly.pdbx_strand_id
1 'polypeptide(L)' 'MDINWTEPTLYTGVLDWLKEIQDEPLTYDSDAIRYSEPSKHRNYLNLMRRSITKMGCGGMYCYEDGMHKYRGLCLTNKP' A
#
# COMPACT_ATOMS: atom_id res chain seq x y z
N MET A 1 -1.55 26.01 2.74
CA MET A 1 -0.72 24.96 3.36
C MET A 1 0.04 24.34 2.22
N ASP A 2 1.31 24.70 2.07
CA ASP A 2 2.12 24.28 0.92
C ASP A 2 2.50 22.82 1.13
N ILE A 3 1.96 21.94 0.29
CA ILE A 3 2.28 20.52 0.30
C ILE A 3 3.69 20.40 -0.28
N ASN A 4 4.65 20.08 0.58
CA ASN A 4 6.00 19.73 0.14
C ASN A 4 5.95 18.35 -0.56
N TRP A 5 5.86 18.35 -1.89
CA TRP A 5 5.78 17.13 -2.71
C TRP A 5 7.01 16.21 -2.59
N THR A 6 8.09 16.68 -1.96
CA THR A 6 9.30 15.91 -1.69
C THR A 6 9.20 15.03 -0.44
N GLU A 7 8.22 15.26 0.43
CA GLU A 7 8.03 14.45 1.64
C GLU A 7 7.00 13.34 1.40
N PRO A 8 7.27 12.11 1.88
CA PRO A 8 6.30 11.02 1.76
C PRO A 8 4.98 11.36 2.48
N THR A 9 3.87 10.94 1.88
CA THR A 9 2.50 11.17 2.34
C THR A 9 1.70 9.86 2.34
N LEU A 10 0.44 9.89 2.82
CA LEU A 10 -0.47 8.74 2.73
C LEU A 10 -0.63 8.32 1.26
N TYR A 11 -0.72 9.30 0.36
CA TYR A 11 -0.88 9.07 -1.07
C TYR A 11 0.32 8.34 -1.67
N THR A 12 1.55 8.76 -1.36
CA THR A 12 2.75 8.08 -1.86
C THR A 12 2.84 6.65 -1.33
N GLY A 13 2.44 6.39 -0.08
CA GLY A 13 2.38 5.05 0.47
C GLY A 13 1.38 4.13 -0.24
N VAL A 14 0.21 4.64 -0.65
CA VAL A 14 -0.75 3.89 -1.46
C VAL A 14 -0.20 3.62 -2.87
N LEU A 15 0.51 4.58 -3.46
CA LEU A 15 1.19 4.37 -4.76
C LEU A 15 2.26 3.29 -4.67
N ASP A 16 2.98 3.19 -3.55
CA ASP A 16 3.97 2.13 -3.36
C ASP A 16 3.33 0.73 -3.32
N TRP A 17 2.10 0.59 -2.84
CA TRP A 17 1.36 -0.67 -2.95
C TRP A 17 1.07 -1.04 -4.40
N LEU A 18 0.80 -0.06 -5.28
CA LEU A 18 0.62 -0.36 -6.71
C LEU A 18 1.90 -0.87 -7.37
N LYS A 19 3.08 -0.44 -6.88
CA LYS A 19 4.36 -0.93 -7.37
C LYS A 19 4.61 -2.39 -7.03
N GLU A 20 3.96 -2.94 -5.98
CA GLU A 20 4.07 -4.36 -5.63
C GLU A 20 3.73 -5.27 -6.81
N ILE A 21 2.92 -4.82 -7.78
CA ILE A 21 2.50 -5.61 -8.94
C ILE A 21 3.15 -5.16 -10.27
N GLN A 22 4.05 -4.16 -10.25
CA GLN A 22 4.65 -3.61 -11.48
C GLN A 22 5.72 -4.53 -12.08
N ASP A 23 6.46 -5.26 -11.25
CA ASP A 23 7.71 -5.92 -11.66
C ASP A 23 7.67 -7.46 -11.63
N GLU A 24 6.52 -8.09 -11.30
CA GLU A 24 6.43 -9.54 -11.06
C GLU A 24 5.37 -10.24 -11.94
N PRO A 25 5.59 -11.50 -12.34
CA PRO A 25 4.72 -12.18 -13.29
C PRO A 25 3.38 -12.53 -12.66
N LEU A 26 2.34 -11.84 -13.11
CA LEU A 26 0.96 -12.26 -12.99
C LEU A 26 0.82 -13.61 -13.70
N THR A 27 0.70 -14.71 -12.95
CA THR A 27 0.28 -15.98 -13.56
C THR A 27 -1.23 -15.93 -13.72
N TYR A 28 -1.68 -15.89 -14.97
CA TYR A 28 -3.09 -15.96 -15.32
C TYR A 28 -3.51 -17.42 -15.38
N ASP A 29 -4.28 -17.88 -14.40
CA ASP A 29 -5.12 -19.06 -14.56
C ASP A 29 -6.48 -18.59 -15.10
N SER A 30 -7.22 -19.48 -15.77
CA SER A 30 -8.47 -19.11 -16.48
C SER A 30 -9.54 -18.46 -15.58
N ASP A 31 -9.40 -18.59 -14.26
CA ASP A 31 -10.32 -18.15 -13.22
C ASP A 31 -9.70 -17.21 -12.17
N ALA A 32 -8.36 -17.09 -12.10
CA ALA A 32 -7.69 -16.35 -11.04
C ALA A 32 -6.30 -15.81 -11.42
N ILE A 33 -5.98 -14.63 -10.90
CA ILE A 33 -4.61 -14.11 -10.86
C ILE A 33 -3.88 -14.76 -9.68
N ARG A 34 -2.74 -15.41 -9.95
CA ARG A 34 -1.84 -15.93 -8.91
C ARG A 34 -0.55 -15.12 -8.87
N TYR A 35 -0.12 -14.84 -7.65
CA TYR A 35 1.14 -14.16 -7.37
C TYR A 35 2.12 -15.17 -6.77
N SER A 36 3.37 -15.16 -7.25
CA SER A 36 4.43 -16.09 -6.81
C SER A 36 4.75 -15.94 -5.32
N GLU A 37 4.68 -14.73 -4.78
CA GLU A 37 4.99 -14.42 -3.38
C GLU A 37 3.91 -13.54 -2.74
N PRO A 38 2.81 -14.12 -2.21
CA PRO A 38 1.66 -13.36 -1.69
C PRO A 38 2.02 -12.34 -0.59
N SER A 39 3.10 -12.57 0.15
CA SER A 39 3.60 -11.64 1.18
C SER A 39 4.11 -10.33 0.59
N LYS A 40 4.74 -10.35 -0.59
CA LYS A 40 5.25 -9.15 -1.30
C LYS A 40 4.13 -8.28 -1.86
N HIS A 41 2.97 -8.86 -2.13
CA HIS A 41 1.82 -8.18 -2.72
C HIS A 41 0.68 -7.95 -1.72
N ARG A 42 0.94 -8.15 -0.42
CA ARG A 42 -0.10 -8.19 0.61
C ARG A 42 -0.89 -6.87 0.67
N ASN A 43 -0.23 -5.73 0.51
CA ASN A 43 -0.91 -4.45 0.63
C ASN A 43 -1.81 -4.20 -0.58
N TYR A 44 -1.29 -4.46 -1.79
CA TYR A 44 -2.09 -4.40 -3.01
C TYR A 44 -3.29 -5.36 -2.96
N LEU A 45 -3.05 -6.61 -2.58
CA LEU A 45 -4.10 -7.63 -2.50
C LEU A 45 -5.19 -7.26 -1.50
N ASN A 46 -4.83 -6.67 -0.37
CA ASN A 46 -5.80 -6.15 0.60
C ASN A 46 -6.55 -4.94 0.05
N LEU A 47 -5.88 -4.01 -0.65
CA LEU A 47 -6.53 -2.86 -1.29
C LEU A 47 -7.59 -3.29 -2.31
N MET A 48 -7.29 -4.30 -3.13
CA MET A 48 -8.15 -4.75 -4.23
C MET A 48 -9.13 -5.87 -3.86
N ARG A 49 -9.10 -6.35 -2.62
CA ARG A 49 -9.94 -7.47 -2.18
C ARG A 49 -11.41 -7.08 -2.24
N ARG A 50 -12.21 -7.79 -3.04
CA ARG A 50 -13.66 -7.52 -3.18
C ARG A 50 -14.45 -7.52 -1.86
N SER A 51 -13.97 -8.23 -0.84
CA SER A 51 -14.64 -8.30 0.47
C SER A 51 -14.39 -7.06 1.34
N ILE A 52 -13.39 -6.24 1.01
CA ILE A 52 -13.07 -5.00 1.73
C ILE A 52 -13.93 -3.88 1.13
N THR A 53 -14.76 -3.26 1.96
CA THR A 53 -15.73 -2.24 1.53
C THR A 53 -15.56 -0.91 2.25
N LYS A 54 -14.74 -0.88 3.31
CA LYS A 54 -14.39 0.34 4.03
C LYS A 54 -12.91 0.28 4.41
N MET A 55 -12.24 1.42 4.28
CA MET A 55 -10.86 1.61 4.67
C MET A 55 -10.73 2.96 5.38
N GLY A 56 -9.98 2.97 6.47
CA GLY A 56 -9.60 4.20 7.18
C GLY A 56 -8.08 4.25 7.32
N CYS A 57 -7.48 5.39 7.02
CA CYS A 57 -6.04 5.57 7.06
C CYS A 57 -5.66 6.72 7.99
N GLY A 58 -4.50 6.58 8.64
CA GLY A 58 -3.86 7.62 9.42
C GLY A 58 -2.37 7.68 9.07
N GLY A 59 -1.82 8.88 9.07
CA GLY A 59 -0.40 9.11 8.83
C GLY A 59 0.22 9.93 9.94
N MET A 60 1.48 9.66 10.25
CA MET A 60 2.28 10.51 11.13
C MET A 60 3.65 10.80 10.49
N TYR A 61 4.12 12.03 10.71
CA TYR A 61 5.49 12.41 10.44
C TYR A 61 6.28 12.26 11.74
N CYS A 62 7.37 11.50 11.69
CA CYS A 62 8.28 11.29 12.80
C CYS A 62 9.66 11.81 12.43
N TYR A 63 10.37 12.39 13.38
CA TYR A 63 11.78 12.70 13.24
C TYR A 63 12.58 11.68 14.07
N GLU A 64 13.32 10.80 13.40
CA GLU A 64 14.14 9.77 14.04
C GLU A 64 15.54 9.79 13.43
N ASP A 65 16.57 9.83 14.28
CA ASP A 65 17.99 9.79 13.89
C ASP A 65 18.38 10.82 12.80
N GLY A 66 17.84 12.03 12.89
CA GLY A 66 18.14 13.09 11.94
C GLY A 66 17.33 13.05 10.64
N MET A 67 16.46 12.04 10.46
CA MET A 67 15.66 11.85 9.25
C MET A 67 14.17 12.08 9.48
N HIS A 68 13.53 12.77 8.53
CA HIS A 68 12.07 12.84 8.45
C HIS A 68 11.54 11.51 7.91
N LYS A 69 10.88 10.75 8.79
CA LYS A 69 10.20 9.51 8.45
C LYS A 69 8.70 9.75 8.36
N TYR A 70 8.08 9.07 7.40
CA TYR A 70 6.64 9.03 7.28
C TYR A 70 6.14 7.63 7.59
N ARG A 71 5.13 7.53 8.46
CA ARG A 71 4.46 6.25 8.73
C ARG A 71 2.97 6.39 8.43
N GLY A 72 2.54 5.68 7.40
CA GLY A 72 1.13 5.47 7.09
C GLY A 72 0.64 4.13 7.65
N LEU A 73 -0.59 4.11 8.16
CA LEU A 73 -1.31 2.88 8.50
C LEU A 73 -2.73 2.98 7.95
N CYS A 74 -3.18 1.94 7.27
CA CYS A 74 -4.57 1.78 6.87
C CYS A 74 -5.16 0.52 7.48
N LEU A 75 -6.39 0.63 7.95
CA LEU A 75 -7.19 -0.47 8.47
C LEU A 75 -8.40 -0.66 7.56
N THR A 76 -8.78 -1.93 7.39
CA THR A 76 -9.92 -2.36 6.59
C THR A 76 -11.00 -2.91 7.50
N ASN A 77 -12.26 -2.88 7.05
CA ASN A 77 -13.38 -3.45 7.82
C ASN A 77 -13.39 -4.98 7.89
N LYS A 78 -12.40 -5.63 7.29
CA LYS A 78 -12.19 -7.07 7.29
C LYS A 78 -10.72 -7.33 7.59
N PRO A 79 -10.40 -8.31 8.47
CA PRO A 79 -9.04 -8.72 8.76
C PRO A 79 -8.36 -9.41 7.56
#